data_AF-A0A3D2Z8B9-F1
#
_entry.id   AF-A0A3D2Z8B9-F1
#
_cell.length_a   1.000
_cell.length_b   1.000
_cell.length_c   1.000
_cell.angle_alpha   90.00
_cell.angle_beta   90.00
_cell.angle_gamma   90.00
#
_symmetry.space_group_name_H-M   'P 1'
#
loop_
_entity.id
_entity.type
_entity.pdbx_description
1 polymer ?
#
loop_
_entity_poly.entity_id
_entity_poly.type
_entity_poly.pdbx_seq_one_letter_code
_entity_poly.pdbx_strand_id
1 'polypeptide(L)'
;MIGQLFDDGALRDFLRHGYALIDSDQPPEFHRDVCDRLDHIMESEGNPGNNILPRVPEIQTIFDTPSVQAALTRILGPGYVMHPHRHCHHRPPGAAPQGWHKDDYVYDQNVRHHRGRWVMAFYYPQAVTTDMGPTAILPGQQHHDTTAALAADPAAEMSITGPAGTVAIVNFDVWHRACANTSQLNRYMLKFQFLRMQEPTQTDTGAWEDAEGVVRYQWDWLRQAAPCTPPASALGDVDTALAKLQGDDEAARLQATYTLAGMGASVVPALVDCLRAEATLRAEVKIAKSPANPAGGNPADLASAHALAAMGPSAIDALVDLAGDSNWSVRATAVDVLGTIGRQTADTSSALIGGLQDDNFWVRRNAAEALGILAATDGAEDIGHVLQDEDWRVRLNGSGALARIGPPAASLAGKVVPLLADENRYVRDSALQTLRRFDSPEATDILLRHLTTSRWCPLTSKDSTF
;
A
#
# COMPACT_ATOMS: atom_id res chain seq x y z
N MET A 1 -23.34 -17.74 -14.00
CA MET A 1 -23.12 -18.33 -12.66
C MET A 1 -22.97 -17.18 -11.70
N ILE A 2 -23.66 -17.19 -10.56
CA ILE A 2 -23.42 -16.21 -9.48
C ILE A 2 -21.95 -16.43 -9.08
N GLY A 3 -21.11 -15.41 -9.30
CA GLY A 3 -19.66 -15.50 -9.10
C GLY A 3 -19.33 -16.01 -7.70
N GLN A 4 -18.32 -16.86 -7.61
CA GLN A 4 -17.76 -17.28 -6.32
C GLN A 4 -17.40 -16.02 -5.54
N LEU A 5 -18.15 -15.76 -4.46
CA LEU A 5 -17.84 -14.69 -3.52
C LEU A 5 -16.45 -14.97 -2.93
N PHE A 6 -15.59 -13.96 -2.91
CA PHE A 6 -14.29 -14.04 -2.22
C PHE A 6 -14.54 -14.16 -0.71
N ASP A 7 -14.50 -15.39 -0.21
CA ASP A 7 -14.92 -15.74 1.15
C ASP A 7 -13.80 -15.60 2.20
N ASP A 8 -14.10 -15.93 3.46
CA ASP A 8 -13.14 -15.88 4.56
C ASP A 8 -11.95 -16.83 4.34
N GLY A 9 -12.15 -17.96 3.67
CA GLY A 9 -11.09 -18.90 3.32
C GLY A 9 -10.11 -18.25 2.34
N ALA A 10 -10.63 -17.66 1.26
CA ALA A 10 -9.83 -16.93 0.28
C ALA A 10 -9.08 -15.75 0.89
N LEU A 11 -9.70 -15.02 1.83
CA LEU A 11 -9.01 -13.94 2.55
C LEU A 11 -7.87 -14.47 3.45
N ARG A 12 -8.10 -15.56 4.19
CA ARG A 12 -7.06 -16.18 5.02
C ARG A 12 -5.88 -16.67 4.18
N ASP A 13 -6.16 -17.27 3.03
CA ASP A 13 -5.12 -17.68 2.09
C ASP A 13 -4.37 -16.48 1.52
N PHE A 14 -5.06 -15.38 1.20
CA PHE A 14 -4.42 -14.14 0.80
C PHE A 14 -3.50 -13.57 1.90
N LEU A 15 -3.93 -13.57 3.16
CA LEU A 15 -3.10 -13.08 4.28
C LEU A 15 -1.86 -13.94 4.51
N ARG A 16 -1.99 -15.27 4.37
CA ARG A 16 -0.86 -16.20 4.48
C ARG A 16 0.12 -16.06 3.33
N HIS A 17 -0.39 -16.08 2.10
CA HIS A 17 0.43 -16.27 0.91
C HIS A 17 0.70 -14.98 0.14
N GLY A 18 -0.01 -13.89 0.43
CA GLY A 18 0.17 -12.59 -0.20
C GLY A 18 -0.36 -12.51 -1.63
N TYR A 19 -1.21 -13.44 -2.09
CA TYR A 19 -1.82 -13.36 -3.41
C TYR A 19 -3.18 -14.06 -3.51
N ALA A 20 -3.95 -13.68 -4.53
CA ALA A 20 -5.16 -14.35 -4.99
C ALA A 20 -5.25 -14.25 -6.52
N LEU A 21 -5.71 -15.32 -7.17
CA LEU A 21 -5.94 -15.35 -8.62
C LEU A 21 -7.44 -15.30 -8.88
N ILE A 22 -7.88 -14.29 -9.62
CA ILE A 22 -9.29 -14.05 -9.96
C ILE A 22 -9.44 -14.14 -11.47
N ASP A 23 -10.39 -14.93 -11.95
CA ASP A 23 -10.78 -14.91 -13.35
C ASP A 23 -11.74 -13.75 -13.58
N SER A 24 -11.47 -12.92 -14.60
CA SER A 24 -12.36 -11.82 -14.96
C SER A 24 -13.72 -12.33 -15.47
N ASP A 25 -14.78 -11.59 -15.16
CA ASP A 25 -16.12 -11.86 -15.68
C ASP A 25 -16.30 -11.45 -17.16
N GLN A 26 -15.30 -10.82 -17.77
CA GLN A 26 -15.34 -10.39 -19.18
C GLN A 26 -15.19 -11.57 -20.15
N PRO A 27 -15.81 -11.49 -21.34
CA PRO A 27 -15.73 -12.58 -22.30
C PRO A 27 -14.37 -12.60 -23.04
N PRO A 28 -13.95 -13.74 -23.62
CA PRO A 28 -12.64 -13.85 -24.28
C PRO A 28 -12.35 -12.83 -25.39
N GLU A 29 -13.38 -12.36 -26.12
CA GLU A 29 -13.26 -11.31 -27.13
C GLU A 29 -12.79 -9.97 -26.55
N PHE A 30 -13.26 -9.60 -25.37
CA PHE A 30 -12.85 -8.37 -24.70
C PHE A 30 -11.33 -8.37 -24.49
N HIS A 31 -10.80 -9.49 -24.02
CA HIS A 31 -9.37 -9.63 -23.73
C HIS A 31 -8.52 -9.59 -25.01
N ARG A 32 -9.00 -10.18 -26.12
CA ARG A 32 -8.35 -10.07 -27.44
C ARG A 32 -8.32 -8.64 -27.94
N ASP A 33 -9.43 -7.92 -27.87
CA ASP A 33 -9.50 -6.51 -28.31
C ASP A 33 -8.53 -5.62 -27.52
N VAL A 34 -8.37 -5.88 -26.21
CA VAL A 34 -7.36 -5.20 -25.39
C VAL A 34 -5.95 -5.52 -25.88
N CYS A 35 -5.63 -6.78 -26.16
CA CYS A 35 -4.31 -7.16 -26.70
C CYS A 35 -4.01 -6.48 -28.04
N ASP A 36 -4.95 -6.50 -28.99
CA ASP A 36 -4.76 -5.90 -30.32
C ASP A 36 -4.46 -4.40 -30.21
N ARG A 37 -5.12 -3.70 -29.28
CA ARG A 37 -4.84 -2.28 -29.00
C ARG A 37 -3.49 -2.07 -28.33
N LEU A 38 -3.09 -2.95 -27.41
CA LEU A 38 -1.78 -2.89 -26.77
C LEU A 38 -0.64 -3.09 -27.78
N ASP A 39 -0.78 -4.05 -28.69
CA ASP A 39 0.18 -4.26 -29.78
C ASP A 39 0.29 -3.00 -30.65
N HIS A 40 -0.85 -2.44 -31.07
CA HIS A 40 -0.85 -1.19 -31.85
C HIS A 40 -0.16 -0.04 -31.10
N ILE A 41 -0.44 0.15 -29.80
CA ILE A 41 0.18 1.21 -28.99
C ILE A 41 1.69 0.96 -28.82
N MET A 42 2.13 -0.28 -28.53
CA MET A 42 3.56 -0.59 -28.41
C MET A 42 4.31 -0.31 -29.70
N GLU A 43 3.74 -0.69 -30.84
CA GLU A 43 4.37 -0.51 -32.15
C GLU A 43 4.42 0.96 -32.60
N SER A 44 3.35 1.72 -32.33
CA SER A 44 3.22 3.10 -32.82
C SER A 44 3.76 4.17 -31.88
N GLU A 45 3.65 3.96 -30.57
CA GLU A 45 3.92 4.97 -29.53
C GLU A 45 4.96 4.50 -28.49
N GLY A 46 5.13 3.18 -28.33
CA GLY A 46 5.87 2.59 -27.22
C GLY A 46 5.07 2.52 -25.92
N ASN A 47 5.74 2.26 -24.79
CA ASN A 47 5.07 2.02 -23.52
C ASN A 47 4.35 3.29 -23.00
N PRO A 48 3.02 3.26 -22.79
CA PRO A 48 2.24 4.44 -22.40
C PRO A 48 2.41 4.79 -20.91
N GLY A 49 3.06 3.94 -20.11
CA GLY A 49 3.23 4.13 -18.67
C GLY A 49 1.89 4.37 -17.96
N ASN A 50 1.81 5.46 -17.19
CA ASN A 50 0.58 5.81 -16.45
C ASN A 50 -0.61 6.16 -17.36
N ASN A 51 -0.39 6.41 -18.66
CA ASN A 51 -1.44 6.78 -19.60
C ASN A 51 -2.18 5.57 -20.17
N ILE A 52 -1.94 4.34 -19.70
CA ILE A 52 -2.61 3.16 -20.24
C ILE A 52 -4.14 3.23 -20.19
N LEU A 53 -4.76 3.74 -19.11
CA LEU A 53 -6.22 3.89 -19.07
C LEU A 53 -6.73 4.95 -20.06
N PRO A 54 -6.13 6.16 -20.15
CA PRO A 54 -6.48 7.08 -21.23
C PRO A 54 -6.31 6.52 -22.65
N ARG A 55 -5.37 5.60 -22.87
CA ARG A 55 -5.13 4.96 -24.18
C ARG A 55 -6.05 3.77 -24.45
N VAL A 56 -6.42 3.01 -23.42
CA VAL A 56 -7.32 1.86 -23.49
C VAL A 56 -8.32 1.92 -22.31
N PRO A 57 -9.34 2.80 -22.39
CA PRO A 57 -10.26 3.05 -21.28
C PRO A 57 -11.05 1.82 -20.84
N GLU A 58 -11.28 0.88 -21.76
CA GLU A 58 -12.04 -0.34 -21.55
C GLU A 58 -11.44 -1.22 -20.45
N ILE A 59 -10.12 -1.15 -20.20
CA ILE A 59 -9.45 -1.89 -19.11
C ILE A 59 -10.08 -1.57 -17.75
N GLN A 60 -10.61 -0.35 -17.54
CA GLN A 60 -11.28 0.01 -16.29
C GLN A 60 -12.40 -0.98 -15.95
N THR A 61 -13.11 -1.49 -16.95
CA THR A 61 -14.22 -2.43 -16.77
C THR A 61 -13.80 -3.74 -16.10
N ILE A 62 -12.53 -4.15 -16.20
CA ILE A 62 -12.00 -5.32 -15.48
C ILE A 62 -12.14 -5.14 -13.96
N PHE A 63 -11.81 -3.95 -13.47
CA PHE A 63 -11.86 -3.61 -12.05
C PHE A 63 -13.27 -3.24 -11.57
N ASP A 64 -14.21 -3.11 -12.51
CA ASP A 64 -15.63 -2.91 -12.23
C ASP A 64 -16.44 -4.23 -12.28
N THR A 65 -15.79 -5.35 -12.64
CA THR A 65 -16.44 -6.66 -12.66
C THR A 65 -16.74 -7.19 -11.25
N PRO A 66 -17.88 -7.89 -11.03
CA PRO A 66 -18.26 -8.39 -9.71
C PRO A 66 -17.19 -9.23 -9.00
N SER A 67 -16.49 -10.12 -9.72
CA SER A 67 -15.49 -11.02 -9.14
C SER A 67 -14.27 -10.27 -8.65
N VAL A 68 -13.76 -9.31 -9.43
CA VAL A 68 -12.61 -8.47 -9.05
C VAL A 68 -12.98 -7.48 -7.95
N GLN A 69 -14.17 -6.85 -8.03
CA GLN A 69 -14.66 -5.95 -7.00
C GLN A 69 -14.89 -6.66 -5.66
N ALA A 70 -15.43 -7.88 -5.67
CA ALA A 70 -15.63 -8.67 -4.45
C ALA A 70 -14.30 -8.94 -3.75
N ALA A 71 -13.27 -9.36 -4.50
CA ALA A 71 -11.94 -9.62 -3.95
C ALA A 71 -11.27 -8.34 -3.40
N LEU A 72 -11.25 -7.26 -4.19
CA LEU A 72 -10.67 -5.98 -3.74
C LEU A 72 -11.41 -5.41 -2.53
N THR A 73 -12.75 -5.44 -2.52
CA THR A 73 -13.55 -4.99 -1.38
C THR A 73 -13.28 -5.83 -0.14
N ARG A 74 -13.14 -7.16 -0.29
CA ARG A 74 -12.87 -8.02 0.85
C ARG A 74 -11.48 -7.78 1.45
N ILE A 75 -10.47 -7.55 0.61
CA ILE A 75 -9.08 -7.33 1.04
C ILE A 75 -8.86 -5.91 1.59
N LEU A 76 -9.37 -4.88 0.90
CA LEU A 76 -9.11 -3.47 1.22
C LEU A 76 -10.24 -2.78 1.99
N GLY A 77 -11.40 -3.43 2.13
CA GLY A 77 -12.61 -2.80 2.64
C GLY A 77 -13.34 -1.96 1.57
N PRO A 78 -14.56 -1.49 1.87
CA PRO A 78 -15.33 -0.67 0.96
C PRO A 78 -14.65 0.69 0.71
N GLY A 79 -15.00 1.31 -0.41
CA GLY A 79 -14.52 2.65 -0.74
C GLY A 79 -13.01 2.73 -1.02
N TYR A 80 -12.37 1.60 -1.33
CA TYR A 80 -11.00 1.59 -1.83
C TYR A 80 -10.87 2.43 -3.10
N VAL A 81 -9.67 2.92 -3.39
CA VAL A 81 -9.40 3.69 -4.62
C VAL A 81 -8.29 3.04 -5.43
N MET A 82 -8.38 3.15 -6.75
CA MET A 82 -7.29 2.81 -7.65
C MET A 82 -6.27 3.95 -7.63
N HIS A 83 -5.04 3.65 -7.23
CA HIS A 83 -3.94 4.60 -7.27
C HIS A 83 -3.53 4.89 -8.74
N PRO A 84 -3.14 6.12 -9.10
CA PRO A 84 -2.86 6.52 -10.48
C PRO A 84 -1.61 5.88 -11.09
N HIS A 85 -0.72 5.32 -10.26
CA HIS A 85 0.44 4.59 -10.76
C HIS A 85 0.02 3.26 -11.36
N ARG A 86 0.42 3.06 -12.61
CA ARG A 86 0.12 1.88 -13.40
C ARG A 86 1.20 1.69 -14.46
N HIS A 87 1.42 0.45 -14.86
CA HIS A 87 2.48 0.14 -15.81
C HIS A 87 2.08 -0.99 -16.76
N CYS A 88 2.35 -0.81 -18.05
CA CYS A 88 2.18 -1.83 -19.07
C CYS A 88 3.49 -2.61 -19.21
N HIS A 89 3.58 -3.81 -18.62
CA HIS A 89 4.73 -4.68 -18.78
C HIS A 89 4.58 -5.49 -20.07
N HIS A 90 5.27 -5.06 -21.13
CA HIS A 90 5.43 -5.79 -22.38
C HIS A 90 6.69 -6.67 -22.33
N ARG A 91 6.54 -7.96 -22.63
CA ARG A 91 7.67 -8.89 -22.83
C ARG A 91 7.60 -9.53 -24.21
N PRO A 92 8.43 -9.10 -25.16
CA PRO A 92 8.51 -9.76 -26.47
C PRO A 92 9.18 -11.14 -26.38
N PRO A 93 9.08 -11.97 -27.42
CA PRO A 93 9.84 -13.21 -27.56
C PRO A 93 11.34 -13.00 -27.30
N GLY A 94 11.96 -13.89 -26.53
CA GLY A 94 13.37 -13.82 -26.17
C GLY A 94 13.71 -12.84 -25.04
N ALA A 95 12.73 -12.18 -24.42
CA ALA A 95 12.97 -11.28 -23.30
C ALA A 95 13.63 -12.01 -22.11
N ALA A 96 14.72 -11.44 -21.59
CA ALA A 96 15.44 -11.93 -20.42
C ALA A 96 14.60 -11.81 -19.13
N PRO A 97 14.87 -12.65 -18.12
CA PRO A 97 14.22 -12.52 -16.81
C PRO A 97 14.70 -11.24 -16.09
N GLN A 98 13.90 -10.79 -15.13
CA GLN A 98 14.23 -9.70 -14.21
C GLN A 98 14.82 -10.29 -12.93
N GLY A 99 15.59 -9.49 -12.20
CA GLY A 99 15.93 -9.80 -10.81
C GLY A 99 14.69 -9.74 -9.91
N TRP A 100 14.75 -10.45 -8.79
CA TRP A 100 13.76 -10.32 -7.72
C TRP A 100 13.75 -8.91 -7.16
N HIS A 101 12.55 -8.36 -6.99
CA HIS A 101 12.33 -7.06 -6.39
C HIS A 101 11.00 -7.02 -5.66
N LYS A 102 10.86 -6.04 -4.76
CA LYS A 102 9.57 -5.51 -4.33
C LYS A 102 9.32 -4.22 -5.08
N ASP A 103 8.05 -3.90 -5.31
CA ASP A 103 7.68 -2.63 -5.90
C ASP A 103 8.00 -1.50 -4.91
N ASP A 104 8.47 -0.37 -5.44
CA ASP A 104 8.66 0.86 -4.68
C ASP A 104 7.43 1.75 -4.85
N TYR A 105 6.88 2.16 -3.71
CA TYR A 105 5.98 3.29 -3.69
C TYR A 105 6.79 4.57 -3.47
N VAL A 106 7.24 5.15 -4.59
CA VAL A 106 8.10 6.34 -4.63
C VAL A 106 7.53 7.51 -3.82
N TYR A 107 6.20 7.53 -3.57
CA TYR A 107 5.51 8.62 -2.89
C TYR A 107 5.44 8.52 -1.38
N ASP A 108 5.52 7.32 -0.81
CA ASP A 108 5.62 7.12 0.65
C ASP A 108 7.03 6.70 1.08
N GLN A 109 7.95 6.51 0.11
CA GLN A 109 9.33 6.08 0.34
C GLN A 109 9.40 4.67 0.94
N ASN A 110 8.70 3.73 0.29
CA ASN A 110 8.66 2.31 0.68
C ASN A 110 8.16 2.05 2.10
N VAL A 111 7.08 2.68 2.54
CA VAL A 111 6.50 2.29 3.84
C VAL A 111 5.93 0.89 3.73
N ARG A 112 6.57 -0.04 4.43
CA ARG A 112 6.14 -1.42 4.56
C ARG A 112 5.27 -1.48 5.80
N HIS A 113 3.96 -1.58 5.60
CA HIS A 113 3.03 -1.77 6.72
C HIS A 113 2.64 -3.24 6.79
N HIS A 114 2.69 -3.81 7.99
CA HIS A 114 2.13 -5.14 8.21
C HIS A 114 0.61 -5.17 8.06
N ARG A 115 -0.09 -4.05 8.19
CA ARG A 115 -1.52 -3.96 7.85
C ARG A 115 -1.69 -3.82 6.33
N GLY A 116 -2.53 -4.68 5.74
CA GLY A 116 -2.85 -4.68 4.31
C GLY A 116 -3.61 -3.43 3.87
N ARG A 117 -2.88 -2.34 3.62
CA ARG A 117 -3.43 -1.07 3.12
C ARG A 117 -3.33 -0.93 1.60
N TRP A 118 -2.40 -1.66 1.00
CA TRP A 118 -2.08 -1.61 -0.42
C TRP A 118 -2.10 -3.01 -1.02
N VAL A 119 -2.64 -3.10 -2.23
CA VAL A 119 -2.45 -4.28 -3.10
C VAL A 119 -2.11 -3.83 -4.51
N MET A 120 -1.47 -4.71 -5.25
CA MET A 120 -1.35 -4.60 -6.70
C MET A 120 -2.30 -5.57 -7.37
N ALA A 121 -2.80 -5.20 -8.54
CA ALA A 121 -3.48 -6.12 -9.44
C ALA A 121 -2.68 -6.25 -10.74
N PHE A 122 -2.35 -7.49 -11.10
CA PHE A 122 -1.71 -7.84 -12.36
C PHE A 122 -2.76 -8.44 -13.28
N TYR A 123 -3.20 -7.65 -14.26
CA TYR A 123 -4.17 -8.09 -15.26
C TYR A 123 -3.44 -8.63 -16.50
N TYR A 124 -3.82 -9.84 -16.92
CA TYR A 124 -3.30 -10.51 -18.10
C TYR A 124 -4.38 -10.59 -19.19
N PRO A 125 -4.30 -9.77 -20.25
CA PRO A 125 -5.29 -9.78 -21.33
C PRO A 125 -5.10 -10.96 -22.30
N GLN A 126 -4.06 -11.77 -22.14
CA GLN A 126 -3.86 -13.01 -22.88
C GLN A 126 -3.61 -14.17 -21.93
N ALA A 127 -3.84 -15.40 -22.40
CA ALA A 127 -3.44 -16.58 -21.64
C ALA A 127 -1.92 -16.57 -21.43
N VAL A 128 -1.48 -16.94 -20.24
CA VAL A 128 -0.07 -16.97 -19.86
C VAL A 128 0.32 -18.38 -19.51
N THR A 129 1.23 -18.94 -20.31
CA THR A 129 1.89 -20.22 -20.05
C THR A 129 3.26 -20.02 -19.42
N THR A 130 3.88 -21.10 -18.96
CA THR A 130 5.18 -21.07 -18.27
C THR A 130 6.33 -20.57 -19.16
N ASP A 131 6.25 -20.78 -20.47
CA ASP A 131 7.24 -20.35 -21.46
C ASP A 131 7.04 -18.91 -21.97
N MET A 132 5.91 -18.25 -21.64
CA MET A 132 5.61 -16.86 -22.06
C MET A 132 6.25 -15.79 -21.15
N GLY A 133 7.18 -16.19 -20.28
CA GLY A 133 7.75 -15.31 -19.27
C GLY A 133 6.71 -14.80 -18.29
N PRO A 134 6.02 -15.69 -17.54
CA PRO A 134 5.06 -15.29 -16.51
C PRO A 134 5.71 -14.41 -15.45
N THR A 135 4.88 -13.77 -14.62
CA THR A 135 5.39 -13.15 -13.39
C THR A 135 5.52 -14.24 -12.34
N ALA A 136 6.71 -14.39 -11.77
CA ALA A 136 6.92 -15.25 -10.61
C ALA A 136 6.81 -14.44 -9.32
N ILE A 137 6.30 -15.08 -8.26
CA ILE A 137 6.19 -14.53 -6.91
C ILE A 137 6.78 -15.49 -5.87
N LEU A 138 7.06 -14.99 -4.66
CA LEU A 138 7.34 -15.80 -3.47
C LEU A 138 6.16 -15.73 -2.50
N PRO A 139 5.26 -16.73 -2.51
CA PRO A 139 4.14 -16.76 -1.59
C PRO A 139 4.58 -16.71 -0.13
N GLY A 140 3.94 -15.87 0.68
CA GLY A 140 4.18 -15.74 2.12
C GLY A 140 5.43 -14.96 2.52
N GLN A 141 6.21 -14.46 1.55
CA GLN A 141 7.45 -13.73 1.80
C GLN A 141 7.25 -12.20 1.81
N GLN A 142 6.01 -11.70 1.80
CA GLN A 142 5.73 -10.25 1.75
C GLN A 142 6.30 -9.47 2.94
N HIS A 143 6.48 -10.12 4.09
CA HIS A 143 7.01 -9.52 5.33
C HIS A 143 8.51 -9.75 5.55
N HIS A 144 9.24 -10.21 4.52
CA HIS A 144 10.69 -10.44 4.57
C HIS A 144 11.43 -9.48 3.62
N ASP A 145 12.59 -8.96 4.02
CA ASP A 145 13.36 -7.97 3.25
C ASP A 145 14.38 -8.61 2.30
N THR A 146 14.50 -9.94 2.33
CA THR A 146 15.38 -10.69 1.44
C THR A 146 14.66 -11.85 0.76
N THR A 147 15.28 -12.38 -0.29
CA THR A 147 14.86 -13.64 -0.94
C THR A 147 15.65 -14.84 -0.40
N ALA A 148 16.12 -14.80 0.84
CA ALA A 148 16.93 -15.88 1.43
C ALA A 148 16.19 -17.24 1.41
N ALA A 149 14.86 -17.21 1.49
CA ALA A 149 14.00 -18.39 1.38
C ALA A 149 14.25 -19.19 0.09
N LEU A 150 14.58 -18.55 -1.03
CA LEU A 150 14.87 -19.25 -2.29
C LEU A 150 16.15 -20.07 -2.27
N ALA A 151 17.15 -19.65 -1.49
CA ALA A 151 18.37 -20.42 -1.34
C ALA A 151 18.11 -21.71 -0.55
N ALA A 152 17.15 -21.68 0.37
CA ALA A 152 16.75 -22.83 1.18
C ALA A 152 15.78 -23.75 0.44
N ASP A 153 14.83 -23.18 -0.31
CA ASP A 153 13.83 -23.93 -1.08
C ASP A 153 13.53 -23.23 -2.43
N PRO A 154 14.18 -23.68 -3.53
CA PRO A 154 13.87 -23.18 -4.87
C PRO A 154 12.42 -23.44 -5.31
N ALA A 155 11.71 -24.41 -4.71
CA ALA A 155 10.32 -24.69 -5.04
C ALA A 155 9.34 -23.67 -4.44
N ALA A 156 9.82 -22.74 -3.61
CA ALA A 156 9.03 -21.62 -3.11
C ALA A 156 8.66 -20.59 -4.21
N GLU A 157 9.29 -20.65 -5.38
CA GLU A 157 8.92 -19.82 -6.52
C GLU A 157 7.61 -20.32 -7.16
N MET A 158 6.62 -19.43 -7.27
CA MET A 158 5.37 -19.70 -7.99
C MET A 158 5.23 -18.79 -9.21
N SER A 159 5.07 -19.38 -10.39
CA SER A 159 4.73 -18.63 -11.61
C SER A 159 3.22 -18.41 -11.72
N ILE A 160 2.82 -17.16 -11.93
CA ILE A 160 1.43 -16.80 -12.24
C ILE A 160 1.15 -17.14 -13.71
N THR A 161 0.39 -18.20 -13.92
CA THR A 161 -0.13 -18.65 -15.21
C THR A 161 -1.66 -18.73 -15.14
N GLY A 162 -2.33 -18.69 -16.29
CA GLY A 162 -3.78 -18.69 -16.32
C GLY A 162 -4.36 -18.38 -17.70
N PRO A 163 -5.68 -18.49 -17.85
CA PRO A 163 -6.38 -18.08 -19.07
C PRO A 163 -6.28 -16.56 -19.32
N ALA A 164 -6.68 -16.13 -20.51
CA ALA A 164 -6.87 -14.70 -20.76
C ALA A 164 -7.94 -14.15 -19.81
N GLY A 165 -7.66 -13.00 -19.20
CA GLY A 165 -8.55 -12.41 -18.21
C GLY A 165 -8.16 -12.65 -16.76
N THR A 166 -7.13 -13.45 -16.48
CA THR A 166 -6.64 -13.62 -15.11
C THR A 166 -6.18 -12.28 -14.52
N VAL A 167 -6.66 -11.99 -13.32
CA VAL A 167 -6.26 -10.87 -12.47
C VAL A 167 -5.61 -11.45 -11.20
N ALA A 168 -4.29 -11.33 -11.09
CA ALA A 168 -3.61 -11.68 -9.85
C ALA A 168 -3.60 -10.47 -8.92
N ILE A 169 -4.35 -10.53 -7.82
CA ILE A 169 -4.29 -9.54 -6.75
C ILE A 169 -3.19 -9.99 -5.80
N VAL A 170 -2.20 -9.14 -5.56
CA VAL A 170 -1.04 -9.45 -4.71
C VAL A 170 -0.86 -8.40 -3.64
N ASN A 171 -0.35 -8.82 -2.48
CA ASN A 171 0.14 -7.91 -1.46
C ASN A 171 1.20 -6.99 -2.09
N PHE A 172 1.16 -5.70 -1.74
CA PHE A 172 2.08 -4.70 -2.29
C PHE A 172 3.56 -5.08 -2.09
N ASP A 173 3.87 -5.75 -0.99
CA ASP A 173 5.23 -6.11 -0.59
C ASP A 173 5.64 -7.51 -1.07
N VAL A 174 4.87 -8.14 -1.96
CA VAL A 174 5.24 -9.45 -2.49
C VAL A 174 6.54 -9.35 -3.30
N TRP A 175 7.48 -10.25 -3.02
CA TRP A 175 8.63 -10.46 -3.89
C TRP A 175 8.15 -10.99 -5.23
N HIS A 176 8.57 -10.36 -6.31
CA HIS A 176 8.20 -10.78 -7.65
C HIS A 176 9.30 -10.51 -8.69
N ARG A 177 9.19 -11.21 -9.82
CA ARG A 177 10.05 -10.98 -11.00
C ARG A 177 9.39 -11.44 -12.29
N ALA A 178 9.95 -10.99 -13.40
CA ALA A 178 9.79 -11.67 -14.68
C ALA A 178 10.47 -13.03 -14.71
N CYS A 179 9.81 -13.99 -15.33
CA CYS A 179 10.49 -15.10 -16.00
C CYS A 179 10.89 -14.72 -17.43
N ALA A 180 11.81 -15.50 -18.00
CA ALA A 180 12.23 -15.36 -19.39
C ALA A 180 11.07 -15.71 -20.34
N ASN A 181 10.90 -14.97 -21.42
CA ASN A 181 9.95 -15.33 -22.47
C ASN A 181 10.67 -16.16 -23.54
N THR A 182 10.45 -17.48 -23.51
CA THR A 182 10.99 -18.44 -24.49
C THR A 182 9.96 -18.83 -25.57
N SER A 183 8.74 -18.31 -25.46
CA SER A 183 7.68 -18.50 -26.46
C SER A 183 7.91 -17.64 -27.70
N GLN A 184 7.00 -17.74 -28.68
CA GLN A 184 6.95 -16.88 -29.88
C GLN A 184 5.91 -15.75 -29.76
N LEU A 185 5.32 -15.55 -28.58
CA LEU A 185 4.23 -14.61 -28.36
C LEU A 185 4.67 -13.44 -27.47
N ASN A 186 4.09 -12.27 -27.71
CA ASN A 186 4.14 -11.16 -26.75
C ASN A 186 3.42 -11.55 -25.46
N ARG A 187 3.95 -11.11 -24.32
CA ARG A 187 3.27 -11.19 -23.03
C ARG A 187 3.06 -9.79 -22.46
N TYR A 188 1.80 -9.40 -22.30
CA TYR A 188 1.40 -8.22 -21.54
C TYR A 188 1.02 -8.58 -20.10
N MET A 189 1.41 -7.74 -19.16
CA MET A 189 0.84 -7.70 -17.81
C MET A 189 0.64 -6.23 -17.45
N LEU A 190 -0.60 -5.87 -17.13
CA LEU A 190 -0.93 -4.51 -16.75
C LEU A 190 -1.01 -4.44 -15.23
N LYS A 191 -0.10 -3.65 -14.64
CA LYS A 191 0.00 -3.44 -13.19
C LYS A 191 -0.83 -2.23 -12.78
N PHE A 192 -1.68 -2.44 -11.78
CA PHE A 192 -2.47 -1.40 -11.11
C PHE A 192 -2.27 -1.50 -9.60
N GLN A 193 -2.47 -0.40 -8.89
CA GLN A 193 -2.35 -0.33 -7.42
C GLN A 193 -3.68 0.13 -6.82
N PHE A 194 -4.00 -0.39 -5.63
CA PHE A 194 -5.25 -0.07 -4.93
C PHE A 194 -5.02 0.18 -3.44
N LEU A 195 -5.85 1.06 -2.88
CA LEU A 195 -5.69 1.64 -1.56
C LEU A 195 -6.91 1.46 -0.68
N ARG A 196 -6.69 0.96 0.53
CA ARG A 196 -7.64 1.06 1.64
C ARG A 196 -7.79 2.52 2.05
N MET A 197 -9.03 3.00 2.08
CA MET A 197 -9.36 4.38 2.45
C MET A 197 -9.95 4.54 3.85
N GLN A 198 -10.25 3.42 4.53
CA GLN A 198 -10.85 3.42 5.85
C GLN A 198 -10.37 2.21 6.66
N GLU A 199 -10.26 2.38 7.97
CA GLU A 199 -10.05 1.26 8.87
C GLU A 199 -11.19 0.24 8.72
N PRO A 200 -10.91 -1.07 8.91
CA PRO A 200 -11.94 -2.11 8.84
C PRO A 200 -13.09 -1.78 9.79
N THR A 201 -14.33 -1.81 9.30
CA THR A 201 -15.56 -1.57 10.09
C THR A 201 -16.39 -2.83 10.33
N GLN A 202 -16.04 -3.94 9.67
CA GLN A 202 -16.79 -5.20 9.71
C GLN A 202 -16.24 -6.16 10.75
N THR A 203 -17.14 -6.87 11.42
CA THR A 203 -16.83 -7.98 12.31
C THR A 203 -16.84 -9.27 11.51
N ASP A 204 -15.70 -9.67 10.97
CA ASP A 204 -15.50 -11.04 10.48
C ASP A 204 -15.74 -12.03 11.62
N THR A 205 -16.58 -13.04 11.38
CA THR A 205 -17.11 -13.94 12.42
C THR A 205 -16.35 -15.26 12.55
N GLY A 206 -15.42 -15.57 11.64
CA GLY A 206 -14.72 -16.84 11.63
C GLY A 206 -13.54 -16.87 12.61
N ALA A 207 -13.61 -17.74 13.62
CA ALA A 207 -12.40 -18.13 14.35
C ALA A 207 -11.37 -18.71 13.36
N TRP A 208 -10.11 -18.35 13.57
CA TRP A 208 -8.97 -18.89 12.85
C TRP A 208 -8.03 -19.37 13.93
N GLU A 209 -7.98 -20.66 14.26
CA GLU A 209 -7.31 -21.12 15.49
C GLU A 209 -5.78 -21.20 15.33
N ASP A 210 -5.29 -21.56 14.14
CA ASP A 210 -3.88 -21.78 13.82
C ASP A 210 -3.16 -20.54 13.27
N ALA A 211 -3.78 -19.36 13.30
CA ALA A 211 -3.11 -18.12 12.90
C ALA A 211 -2.15 -17.64 13.99
N GLU A 212 -0.92 -17.31 13.61
CA GLU A 212 0.13 -16.82 14.51
C GLU A 212 0.87 -15.62 13.89
N GLY A 213 1.67 -14.92 14.70
CA GLY A 213 2.55 -13.83 14.26
C GLY A 213 1.82 -12.72 13.49
N VAL A 214 2.41 -12.30 12.36
CA VAL A 214 1.88 -11.23 11.51
C VAL A 214 0.49 -11.52 10.97
N VAL A 215 0.21 -12.77 10.61
CA VAL A 215 -1.09 -13.16 10.03
C VAL A 215 -2.18 -13.06 11.09
N ARG A 216 -1.90 -13.47 12.33
CA ARG A 216 -2.80 -13.25 13.47
C ARG A 216 -3.06 -11.76 13.68
N TYR A 217 -2.00 -10.94 13.70
CA TYR A 217 -2.11 -9.50 13.88
C TYR A 217 -2.99 -8.84 12.80
N GLN A 218 -2.79 -9.21 11.53
CA GLN A 218 -3.61 -8.73 10.42
C GLN A 218 -5.06 -9.17 10.55
N TRP A 219 -5.31 -10.43 10.89
CA TRP A 219 -6.66 -10.96 11.07
C TRP A 219 -7.40 -10.28 12.22
N ASP A 220 -6.74 -10.10 13.37
CA ASP A 220 -7.30 -9.42 14.53
C ASP A 220 -7.60 -7.95 14.22
N TRP A 221 -6.74 -7.27 13.45
CA TRP A 221 -7.01 -5.92 12.95
C TRP A 221 -8.25 -5.87 12.05
N LEU A 222 -8.34 -6.75 11.04
CA LEU A 222 -9.45 -6.78 10.09
C LEU A 222 -10.81 -7.01 10.78
N ARG A 223 -10.83 -7.78 11.86
CA ARG A 223 -12.04 -8.07 12.64
C ARG A 223 -12.26 -7.15 13.86
N GLN A 224 -11.41 -6.13 14.02
CA GLN A 224 -11.39 -5.25 15.20
C GLN A 224 -11.33 -5.98 16.55
N ALA A 225 -10.57 -7.06 16.62
CA ALA A 225 -10.36 -7.75 17.89
C ALA A 225 -9.32 -7.06 18.75
N ALA A 226 -9.45 -7.26 20.06
CA ALA A 226 -8.34 -7.04 20.96
C ALA A 226 -7.16 -7.95 20.53
N PRO A 227 -5.91 -7.46 20.60
CA PRO A 227 -4.74 -8.28 20.34
C PRO A 227 -4.79 -9.57 21.15
N CYS A 228 -4.74 -10.73 20.47
CA CYS A 228 -4.72 -12.01 21.15
C CYS A 228 -3.39 -12.18 21.89
N THR A 229 -3.44 -12.39 23.21
CA THR A 229 -2.26 -12.78 24.00
C THR A 229 -1.90 -14.22 23.64
N PRO A 230 -0.68 -14.50 23.12
CA PRO A 230 -0.24 -15.86 22.88
C PRO A 230 -0.29 -16.66 24.19
N PRO A 231 -0.54 -17.99 24.16
CA PRO A 231 -0.46 -18.80 25.35
C PRO A 231 0.91 -18.65 26.02
N ALA A 232 0.95 -18.65 27.36
CA ALA A 232 2.19 -18.42 28.13
C ALA A 232 3.32 -19.39 27.76
N SER A 233 3.01 -20.58 27.23
CA SER A 233 3.99 -21.55 26.72
C SER A 233 4.67 -21.13 25.41
N ALA A 234 4.04 -20.25 24.63
CA ALA A 234 4.60 -19.65 23.42
C ALA A 234 5.36 -18.34 23.72
N LEU A 235 5.11 -17.73 24.88
CA LEU A 235 5.85 -16.58 25.38
C LEU A 235 7.14 -17.08 26.02
N GLY A 236 8.25 -16.89 25.31
CA GLY A 236 9.60 -17.12 25.85
C GLY A 236 10.00 -16.04 26.86
N ASP A 237 11.31 -15.93 27.09
CA ASP A 237 11.90 -14.87 27.91
C ASP A 237 12.01 -13.54 27.14
N VAL A 238 11.83 -12.41 27.85
CA VAL A 238 11.83 -11.05 27.27
C VAL A 238 13.20 -10.72 26.67
N ASP A 239 14.29 -10.99 27.40
CA ASP A 239 15.65 -10.67 26.95
C ASP A 239 16.00 -11.46 25.68
N THR A 240 15.59 -12.73 25.64
CA THR A 240 15.73 -13.59 24.46
C THR A 240 14.97 -13.03 23.25
N ALA A 241 13.75 -12.56 23.46
CA ALA A 241 12.93 -11.99 22.40
C ALA A 241 13.49 -10.64 21.91
N LEU A 242 13.97 -9.78 22.80
CA LEU A 242 14.65 -8.52 22.45
C LEU A 242 15.94 -8.78 21.67
N ALA A 243 16.74 -9.77 22.06
CA ALA A 243 17.95 -10.15 21.33
C ALA A 243 17.64 -10.61 19.90
N LYS A 244 16.55 -11.38 19.71
CA LYS A 244 16.08 -11.78 18.37
C LYS A 244 15.57 -10.60 17.56
N LEU A 245 14.84 -9.67 18.19
CA LEU A 245 14.34 -8.45 17.55
C LEU A 245 15.48 -7.62 16.95
N GLN A 246 16.61 -7.53 17.67
CA GLN A 246 17.79 -6.76 17.26
C GLN A 246 18.76 -7.56 16.36
N GLY A 247 18.50 -8.85 16.13
CA GLY A 247 19.35 -9.74 15.35
C GLY A 247 19.16 -9.61 13.83
N ASP A 248 20.10 -10.21 13.09
CA ASP A 248 20.13 -10.16 11.63
C ASP A 248 19.17 -11.15 10.96
N ASP A 249 18.79 -12.24 11.64
CA ASP A 249 17.84 -13.24 11.12
C ASP A 249 16.43 -12.63 11.01
N GLU A 250 15.96 -12.44 9.78
CA GLU A 250 14.69 -11.76 9.49
C GLU A 250 13.48 -12.55 9.99
N ALA A 251 13.51 -13.89 9.90
CA ALA A 251 12.42 -14.72 10.34
C ALA A 251 12.32 -14.73 11.87
N ALA A 252 13.46 -14.83 12.55
CA ALA A 252 13.52 -14.71 14.01
C ALA A 252 13.10 -13.32 14.49
N ARG A 253 13.51 -12.27 13.79
CA ARG A 253 13.13 -10.88 14.07
C ARG A 253 11.63 -10.65 13.89
N LEU A 254 11.05 -11.09 12.78
CA LEU A 254 9.61 -11.00 12.51
C LEU A 254 8.80 -11.76 13.57
N GLN A 255 9.23 -12.96 13.94
CA GLN A 255 8.60 -13.72 15.02
C GLN A 255 8.69 -12.97 16.36
N ALA A 256 9.87 -12.47 16.71
CA ALA A 256 10.11 -11.73 17.95
C ALA A 256 9.25 -10.48 18.08
N THR A 257 9.03 -9.74 16.98
CA THR A 257 8.12 -8.57 16.93
C THR A 257 6.75 -8.90 17.53
N TYR A 258 6.13 -9.99 17.09
CA TYR A 258 4.78 -10.36 17.53
C TYR A 258 4.77 -11.13 18.85
N THR A 259 5.86 -11.83 19.19
CA THR A 259 6.04 -12.40 20.53
C THR A 259 6.10 -11.29 21.58
N LEU A 260 6.91 -10.26 21.37
CA LEU A 260 7.03 -9.10 22.28
C LEU A 260 5.70 -8.35 22.40
N ALA A 261 5.01 -8.15 21.27
CA ALA A 261 3.68 -7.54 21.30
C ALA A 261 2.69 -8.33 22.18
N GLY A 262 2.76 -9.66 22.11
CA GLY A 262 1.96 -10.57 22.93
C GLY A 262 2.32 -10.60 24.42
N MET A 263 3.49 -10.09 24.83
CA MET A 263 3.89 -10.03 26.25
C MET A 263 3.21 -8.88 27.02
N GLY A 264 2.61 -7.92 26.29
CA GLY A 264 1.82 -6.84 26.87
C GLY A 264 2.64 -5.72 27.51
N ALA A 265 1.94 -4.84 28.24
CA ALA A 265 2.41 -3.51 28.61
C ALA A 265 3.74 -3.47 29.40
N SER A 266 4.12 -4.55 30.09
CA SER A 266 5.36 -4.63 30.86
C SER A 266 6.63 -4.48 30.00
N VAL A 267 6.54 -4.76 28.70
CA VAL A 267 7.68 -4.71 27.77
C VAL A 267 7.79 -3.36 27.04
N VAL A 268 6.78 -2.48 27.16
CA VAL A 268 6.78 -1.15 26.50
C VAL A 268 8.06 -0.35 26.77
N PRO A 269 8.56 -0.22 28.03
CA PRO A 269 9.77 0.56 28.29
C PRO A 269 11.00 0.04 27.53
N ALA A 270 11.18 -1.29 27.47
CA ALA A 270 12.31 -1.89 26.76
C ALA A 270 12.19 -1.69 25.23
N LEU A 271 10.98 -1.80 24.67
CA LEU A 271 10.74 -1.53 23.26
C LEU A 271 10.94 -0.06 22.89
N VAL A 272 10.61 0.87 23.79
CA VAL A 272 10.87 2.31 23.63
C VAL A 272 12.38 2.59 23.54
N ASP A 273 13.17 1.94 24.39
CA ASP A 273 14.63 2.06 24.35
C ASP A 273 15.20 1.47 23.04
N CYS A 274 14.69 0.32 22.61
CA CYS A 274 15.05 -0.25 21.30
C CYS A 274 14.69 0.69 20.14
N LEU A 275 13.48 1.27 20.15
CA LEU A 275 13.03 2.18 19.11
C LEU A 275 13.93 3.42 19.04
N ARG A 276 14.25 4.04 20.18
CA ARG A 276 15.17 5.20 20.22
C ARG A 276 16.54 4.85 19.63
N ALA A 277 17.10 3.70 20.02
CA ALA A 277 18.40 3.24 19.54
C ALA A 277 18.36 2.96 18.02
N GLU A 278 17.37 2.21 17.54
CA GLU A 278 17.19 1.88 16.13
C GLU A 278 16.96 3.12 15.28
N ALA A 279 16.02 3.98 15.67
CA ALA A 279 15.67 5.20 14.95
C ALA A 279 16.86 6.16 14.84
N THR A 280 17.69 6.25 15.89
CA THR A 280 18.89 7.09 15.87
C THR A 280 19.99 6.50 15.00
N LEU A 281 20.25 5.19 15.10
CA LEU A 281 21.35 4.53 14.41
C LEU A 281 21.08 4.34 12.92
N ARG A 282 19.81 4.08 12.55
CA ARG A 282 19.45 3.60 11.20
C ARG A 282 18.82 4.65 10.30
N ALA A 283 18.48 5.84 10.81
CA ALA A 283 17.78 6.87 10.05
C ALA A 283 18.43 7.14 8.69
N GLU A 284 19.71 7.50 8.67
CA GLU A 284 20.44 7.87 7.45
C GLU A 284 20.51 6.72 6.45
N VAL A 285 20.77 5.50 6.93
CA VAL A 285 20.86 4.30 6.10
C VAL A 285 19.50 3.96 5.50
N LYS A 286 18.42 4.08 6.29
CA LYS A 286 17.06 3.78 5.79
C LYS A 286 16.60 4.80 4.75
N ILE A 287 16.90 6.09 4.91
CA ILE A 287 16.51 7.10 3.92
C ILE A 287 17.43 7.16 2.70
N ALA A 288 18.58 6.46 2.74
CA ALA A 288 19.54 6.48 1.65
C ALA A 288 18.93 5.90 0.37
N LYS A 289 19.15 6.62 -0.74
CA LYS A 289 18.76 6.18 -2.08
C LYS A 289 19.76 5.15 -2.59
N SER A 290 19.29 4.19 -3.36
CA SER A 290 20.11 3.23 -4.10
C SER A 290 19.57 3.03 -5.51
N PRO A 291 20.33 2.42 -6.44
CA PRO A 291 19.79 2.05 -7.75
C PRO A 291 18.56 1.14 -7.67
N ALA A 292 18.46 0.31 -6.63
CA ALA A 292 17.33 -0.58 -6.37
C ALA A 292 16.17 0.13 -5.65
N ASN A 293 16.46 1.21 -4.92
CA ASN A 293 15.48 2.04 -4.21
C ASN A 293 15.81 3.53 -4.43
N PRO A 294 15.44 4.09 -5.59
CA PRO A 294 15.76 5.47 -5.94
C PRO A 294 14.99 6.51 -5.10
N ALA A 295 13.91 6.11 -4.41
CA ALA A 295 13.13 6.98 -3.54
C ALA A 295 13.70 7.08 -2.11
N GLY A 296 14.56 6.14 -1.71
CA GLY A 296 14.95 5.94 -0.32
C GLY A 296 13.87 5.17 0.45
N GLY A 297 14.23 4.65 1.63
CA GLY A 297 13.29 3.97 2.54
C GLY A 297 12.68 4.92 3.57
N ASN A 298 11.81 4.36 4.41
CA ASN A 298 11.18 5.05 5.54
C ASN A 298 11.99 4.82 6.82
N PRO A 299 12.38 5.87 7.57
CA PRO A 299 13.09 5.73 8.84
C PRO A 299 12.24 5.06 9.94
N ALA A 300 10.90 5.09 9.83
CA ALA A 300 9.97 4.52 10.80
C ALA A 300 9.73 3.00 10.62
N ASP A 301 10.22 2.40 9.54
CA ASP A 301 10.11 0.96 9.31
C ASP A 301 11.11 0.19 10.21
N LEU A 302 10.79 0.09 11.49
CA LEU A 302 11.63 -0.51 12.53
C LEU A 302 10.91 -1.70 13.15
N ALA A 303 11.67 -2.74 13.53
CA ALA A 303 11.08 -3.93 14.15
C ALA A 303 10.42 -3.60 15.50
N SER A 304 11.06 -2.74 16.30
CA SER A 304 10.50 -2.19 17.54
C SER A 304 9.24 -1.33 17.31
N ALA A 305 9.18 -0.56 16.22
CA ALA A 305 7.99 0.20 15.85
C ALA A 305 6.82 -0.74 15.50
N HIS A 306 7.07 -1.79 14.71
CA HIS A 306 6.06 -2.81 14.41
C HIS A 306 5.56 -3.54 15.66
N ALA A 307 6.46 -3.81 16.62
CA ALA A 307 6.10 -4.44 17.89
C ALA A 307 5.17 -3.54 18.71
N LEU A 308 5.54 -2.26 18.89
CA LEU A 308 4.71 -1.26 19.59
C LEU A 308 3.36 -1.04 18.91
N ALA A 309 3.33 -1.00 17.57
CA ALA A 309 2.08 -0.93 16.80
C ALA A 309 1.18 -2.14 17.05
N ALA A 310 1.77 -3.34 17.17
CA ALA A 310 1.03 -4.58 17.45
C ALA A 310 0.57 -4.69 18.91
N MET A 311 1.25 -4.05 19.87
CA MET A 311 0.79 -3.90 21.26
C MET A 311 -0.47 -3.06 21.39
N GLY A 312 -0.71 -2.17 20.42
CA GLY A 312 -1.92 -1.36 20.36
C GLY A 312 -2.01 -0.34 21.51
N PRO A 313 -3.19 -0.18 22.15
CA PRO A 313 -3.44 0.92 23.08
C PRO A 313 -2.47 1.04 24.26
N SER A 314 -1.85 -0.06 24.69
CA SER A 314 -0.90 -0.06 25.81
C SER A 314 0.40 0.72 25.54
N ALA A 315 0.72 0.99 24.27
CA ALA A 315 1.90 1.75 23.88
C ALA A 315 1.64 3.26 23.70
N ILE A 316 0.36 3.71 23.74
CA ILE A 316 -0.02 5.08 23.36
C ILE A 316 0.70 6.14 24.19
N ASP A 317 0.68 6.03 25.52
CA ASP A 317 1.25 7.05 26.40
C ASP A 317 2.75 7.24 26.13
N ALA A 318 3.48 6.13 26.01
CA ALA A 318 4.90 6.17 25.71
C ALA A 318 5.19 6.76 24.30
N LEU A 319 4.33 6.48 23.32
CA LEU A 319 4.48 7.02 21.97
C LEU A 319 4.13 8.52 21.90
N VAL A 320 3.16 8.99 22.68
CA VAL A 320 2.86 10.42 22.82
C VAL A 320 4.07 11.15 23.41
N ASP A 321 4.74 10.58 24.41
CA ASP A 321 5.99 11.14 24.95
C ASP A 321 7.10 11.17 23.89
N LEU A 322 7.25 10.10 23.10
CA LEU A 322 8.25 10.04 22.02
C LEU A 322 7.97 11.01 20.85
N ALA A 323 6.72 11.43 20.65
CA ALA A 323 6.41 12.46 19.67
C ALA A 323 7.03 13.83 20.03
N GLY A 324 7.46 14.02 21.28
CA GLY A 324 8.21 15.19 21.74
C GLY A 324 9.74 15.01 21.81
N ASP A 325 10.28 13.90 21.30
CA ASP A 325 11.72 13.60 21.40
C ASP A 325 12.60 14.61 20.64
N SER A 326 13.80 14.87 21.14
CA SER A 326 14.79 15.74 20.48
C SER A 326 15.18 15.26 19.07
N ASN A 327 15.18 13.95 18.83
CA ASN A 327 15.55 13.37 17.54
C ASN A 327 14.33 13.26 16.61
N TRP A 328 14.42 13.91 15.44
CA TRP A 328 13.35 13.90 14.43
C TRP A 328 12.95 12.49 13.98
N SER A 329 13.89 11.54 13.93
CA SER A 329 13.63 10.17 13.49
C SER A 329 12.78 9.41 14.52
N VAL A 330 13.02 9.67 15.81
CA VAL A 330 12.21 9.12 16.91
C VAL A 330 10.81 9.71 16.86
N ARG A 331 10.68 11.05 16.69
CA ARG A 331 9.37 11.70 16.55
C ARG A 331 8.58 11.18 15.34
N ALA A 332 9.24 11.08 14.19
CA ALA A 332 8.61 10.59 12.95
C ALA A 332 8.11 9.15 13.09
N THR A 333 8.89 8.29 13.77
CA THR A 333 8.51 6.92 14.07
C THR A 333 7.34 6.87 15.05
N ALA A 334 7.37 7.66 16.12
CA ALA A 334 6.29 7.69 17.11
C ALA A 334 4.94 8.08 16.49
N VAL A 335 4.94 9.14 15.67
CA VAL A 335 3.76 9.63 14.93
C VAL A 335 3.22 8.57 13.96
N ASP A 336 4.09 7.86 13.22
CA ASP A 336 3.70 6.76 12.34
C ASP A 336 3.04 5.60 13.10
N VAL A 337 3.63 5.20 14.23
CA VAL A 337 3.11 4.12 15.07
C VAL A 337 1.76 4.52 15.70
N LEU A 338 1.59 5.76 16.16
CA LEU A 338 0.32 6.27 16.67
C LEU A 338 -0.80 6.17 15.62
N GLY A 339 -0.51 6.57 14.37
CA GLY A 339 -1.43 6.39 13.25
C GLY A 339 -1.76 4.92 12.99
N THR A 340 -0.75 4.05 13.04
CA THR A 340 -0.92 2.61 12.82
C THR A 340 -1.74 1.93 13.92
N ILE A 341 -1.65 2.35 15.19
CA ILE A 341 -2.49 1.81 16.26
C ILE A 341 -3.97 2.01 15.93
N GLY A 342 -4.31 3.12 15.27
CA GLY A 342 -5.66 3.36 14.75
C GLY A 342 -6.66 3.81 15.81
N ARG A 343 -6.18 4.33 16.96
CA ARG A 343 -7.04 4.78 18.06
C ARG A 343 -6.89 6.28 18.27
N GLN A 344 -8.02 6.99 18.19
CA GLN A 344 -8.10 8.41 18.46
C GLN A 344 -8.46 8.67 19.93
N THR A 345 -7.54 9.30 20.65
CA THR A 345 -7.70 9.94 21.97
C THR A 345 -7.32 11.42 21.87
N ALA A 346 -7.71 12.24 22.85
CA ALA A 346 -7.35 13.66 22.88
C ALA A 346 -5.82 13.88 22.81
N ASP A 347 -5.05 13.05 23.51
CA ASP A 347 -3.59 13.13 23.53
C ASP A 347 -2.98 12.72 22.20
N THR A 348 -3.50 11.67 21.56
CA THR A 348 -3.06 11.27 20.21
C THR A 348 -3.40 12.34 19.18
N SER A 349 -4.62 12.92 19.21
CA SER A 349 -4.99 14.03 18.32
C SER A 349 -4.03 15.20 18.50
N SER A 350 -3.73 15.58 19.74
CA SER A 350 -2.83 16.69 20.04
C SER A 350 -1.41 16.45 19.55
N ALA A 351 -0.86 15.25 19.79
CA ALA A 351 0.48 14.87 19.32
C ALA A 351 0.57 14.87 17.79
N LEU A 352 -0.44 14.32 17.11
CA LEU A 352 -0.47 14.25 15.64
C LEU A 352 -0.68 15.64 15.00
N ILE A 353 -1.58 16.47 15.53
CA ILE A 353 -1.77 17.85 15.07
C ILE A 353 -0.49 18.67 15.28
N GLY A 354 0.17 18.52 16.43
CA GLY A 354 1.47 19.14 16.69
C GLY A 354 2.54 18.71 15.68
N GLY A 355 2.56 17.43 15.30
CA GLY A 355 3.49 16.89 14.30
C GLY A 355 3.34 17.50 12.90
N LEU A 356 2.17 18.05 12.54
CA LEU A 356 1.98 18.77 11.27
C LEU A 356 2.82 20.07 11.18
N GLN A 357 3.27 20.60 12.31
CA GLN A 357 4.05 21.84 12.40
C GLN A 357 5.54 21.59 12.71
N ASP A 358 6.00 20.34 12.65
CA ASP A 358 7.39 19.99 12.96
C ASP A 358 8.38 20.54 11.92
N ASP A 359 9.58 20.91 12.37
CA ASP A 359 10.65 21.40 11.49
C ASP A 359 11.08 20.36 10.45
N ASN A 360 10.92 19.06 10.74
CA ASN A 360 11.32 17.98 9.85
C ASN A 360 10.13 17.44 9.04
N PHE A 361 10.28 17.42 7.71
CA PHE A 361 9.23 16.97 6.79
C PHE A 361 8.80 15.51 7.00
N TRP A 362 9.67 14.63 7.55
CA TRP A 362 9.29 13.25 7.89
C TRP A 362 8.25 13.19 9.00
N VAL A 363 8.34 14.09 9.98
CA VAL A 363 7.34 14.15 11.05
C VAL A 363 6.04 14.72 10.48
N ARG A 364 6.10 15.83 9.73
CA ARG A 364 4.91 16.45 9.11
C ARG A 364 4.14 15.51 8.20
N ARG A 365 4.85 14.79 7.30
CA ARG A 365 4.20 13.86 6.36
C ARG A 365 3.55 12.68 7.10
N ASN A 366 4.20 12.15 8.15
CA ASN A 366 3.71 11.00 8.91
C ASN A 366 2.50 11.43 9.76
N ALA A 367 2.51 12.65 10.29
CA ALA A 367 1.39 13.24 11.01
C ALA A 367 0.15 13.38 10.11
N ALA A 368 0.33 13.88 8.90
CA ALA A 368 -0.75 13.97 7.92
C ALA A 368 -1.33 12.58 7.59
N GLU A 369 -0.47 11.59 7.31
CA GLU A 369 -0.93 10.22 7.03
C GLU A 369 -1.65 9.61 8.23
N ALA A 370 -1.12 9.75 9.44
CA ALA A 370 -1.71 9.25 10.68
C ALA A 370 -3.11 9.84 10.93
N LEU A 371 -3.27 11.16 10.80
CA LEU A 371 -4.58 11.81 10.93
C LEU A 371 -5.56 11.33 9.85
N GLY A 372 -5.06 11.08 8.64
CA GLY A 372 -5.83 10.49 7.54
C GLY A 372 -6.30 9.06 7.84
N ILE A 373 -5.42 8.20 8.34
CA ILE A 373 -5.74 6.82 8.75
C ILE A 373 -6.80 6.81 9.84
N LEU A 374 -6.70 7.72 10.81
CA LEU A 374 -7.67 7.88 11.89
C LEU A 374 -8.98 8.56 11.46
N ALA A 375 -9.03 9.10 10.23
CA ALA A 375 -10.12 9.98 9.77
C ALA A 375 -10.43 11.11 10.76
N ALA A 376 -9.38 11.73 11.32
CA ALA A 376 -9.46 12.71 12.40
C ALA A 376 -10.06 14.05 11.92
N THR A 377 -11.34 14.28 12.21
CA THR A 377 -12.06 15.49 11.78
C THR A 377 -11.66 16.75 12.54
N ASP A 378 -11.19 16.60 13.78
CA ASP A 378 -10.72 17.68 14.65
C ASP A 378 -9.43 18.34 14.14
N GLY A 379 -8.59 17.61 13.39
CA GLY A 379 -7.38 18.13 12.75
C GLY A 379 -7.55 18.56 11.28
N ALA A 380 -8.78 18.61 10.75
CA ALA A 380 -9.00 18.85 9.32
C ALA A 380 -8.47 20.22 8.85
N GLU A 381 -8.67 21.28 9.64
CA GLU A 381 -8.17 22.61 9.30
C GLU A 381 -6.63 22.68 9.29
N ASP A 382 -5.99 22.03 10.26
CA ASP A 382 -4.53 21.88 10.35
C ASP A 382 -3.97 21.13 9.13
N ILE A 383 -4.63 20.04 8.72
CA ILE A 383 -4.30 19.34 7.47
C ILE A 383 -4.45 20.28 6.27
N GLY A 384 -5.47 21.13 6.26
CA GLY A 384 -5.68 22.14 5.22
C GLY A 384 -4.50 23.11 5.07
N HIS A 385 -3.74 23.38 6.14
CA HIS A 385 -2.54 24.22 6.09
C HIS A 385 -1.36 23.50 5.42
N VAL A 386 -1.19 22.21 5.64
CA VAL A 386 -0.06 21.45 5.04
C VAL A 386 -0.21 21.19 3.54
N LEU A 387 -1.36 21.52 2.94
CA LEU A 387 -1.54 21.53 1.48
C LEU A 387 -0.66 22.58 0.78
N GLN A 388 -0.05 23.51 1.54
CA GLN A 388 0.88 24.52 1.02
C GLN A 388 2.34 24.23 1.43
N ASP A 389 2.63 23.05 1.99
CA ASP A 389 3.97 22.68 2.43
C ASP A 389 4.98 22.72 1.27
N GLU A 390 6.23 23.09 1.57
CA GLU A 390 7.32 23.09 0.59
C GLU A 390 7.58 21.68 0.02
N ASP A 391 7.40 20.66 0.85
CA ASP A 391 7.61 19.28 0.47
C ASP A 391 6.35 18.67 -0.13
N TRP A 392 6.42 18.27 -1.39
CA TRP A 392 5.30 17.68 -2.10
C TRP A 392 4.77 16.39 -1.44
N ARG A 393 5.59 15.66 -0.67
CA ARG A 393 5.16 14.45 0.07
C ARG A 393 4.24 14.82 1.22
N VAL A 394 4.52 15.94 1.90
CA VAL A 394 3.64 16.48 2.95
C VAL A 394 2.32 16.95 2.32
N ARG A 395 2.37 17.68 1.19
CA ARG A 395 1.15 18.08 0.46
C ARG A 395 0.33 16.88 0.01
N LEU A 396 0.99 15.83 -0.50
CA LEU A 396 0.35 14.60 -0.95
C LEU A 396 -0.39 13.90 0.20
N ASN A 397 0.29 13.68 1.33
CA ASN A 397 -0.29 13.02 2.50
C ASN A 397 -1.39 13.90 3.12
N GLY A 398 -1.24 15.22 3.13
CA GLY A 398 -2.30 16.14 3.55
C GLY A 398 -3.56 16.00 2.68
N SER A 399 -3.41 16.01 1.36
CA SER A 399 -4.53 15.80 0.43
C SER A 399 -5.16 14.42 0.63
N GLY A 400 -4.34 13.38 0.76
CA GLY A 400 -4.79 12.00 1.01
C GLY A 400 -5.53 11.85 2.35
N ALA A 401 -5.09 12.55 3.39
CA ALA A 401 -5.75 12.59 4.68
C ALA A 401 -7.14 13.23 4.59
N LEU A 402 -7.28 14.36 3.90
CA LEU A 402 -8.58 14.97 3.62
C LEU A 402 -9.48 14.04 2.78
N ALA A 403 -8.91 13.27 1.84
CA ALA A 403 -9.67 12.29 1.07
C ALA A 403 -10.23 11.16 1.95
N ARG A 404 -9.46 10.70 2.96
CA ARG A 404 -9.90 9.69 3.93
C ARG A 404 -10.92 10.23 4.92
N ILE A 405 -10.77 11.48 5.37
CA ILE A 405 -11.79 12.19 6.17
C ILE A 405 -13.10 12.30 5.37
N GLY A 406 -13.03 12.71 4.10
CA GLY A 406 -14.16 12.72 3.18
C GLY A 406 -15.14 13.89 3.44
N PRO A 407 -16.46 13.66 3.42
CA PRO A 407 -17.47 14.72 3.49
C PRO A 407 -17.33 15.72 4.66
N PRO A 408 -16.94 15.32 5.89
CA PRO A 408 -16.69 16.26 6.98
C PRO A 408 -15.66 17.36 6.68
N ALA A 409 -14.74 17.13 5.74
CA ALA A 409 -13.72 18.10 5.33
C ALA A 409 -14.11 18.89 4.07
N ALA A 410 -15.35 18.76 3.56
CA ALA A 410 -15.75 19.35 2.28
C ALA A 410 -15.63 20.89 2.22
N SER A 411 -15.72 21.59 3.36
CA SER A 411 -15.49 23.04 3.44
C SER A 411 -14.08 23.46 3.04
N LEU A 412 -13.13 22.51 3.00
CA LEU A 412 -11.75 22.74 2.60
C LEU A 412 -11.52 22.64 1.09
N ALA A 413 -12.58 22.45 0.28
CA ALA A 413 -12.48 22.34 -1.18
C ALA A 413 -11.64 23.47 -1.79
N GLY A 414 -11.83 24.72 -1.34
CA GLY A 414 -11.04 25.87 -1.77
C GLY A 414 -9.53 25.75 -1.49
N LYS A 415 -9.13 25.10 -0.39
CA LYS A 415 -7.71 24.84 -0.08
C LYS A 415 -7.10 23.74 -0.95
N VAL A 416 -7.92 22.84 -1.50
CA VAL A 416 -7.48 21.74 -2.39
C VAL A 416 -7.32 22.21 -3.85
N VAL A 417 -8.05 23.23 -4.30
CA VAL A 417 -8.01 23.74 -5.69
C VAL A 417 -6.58 23.99 -6.22
N PRO A 418 -5.65 24.64 -5.48
CA PRO A 418 -4.30 24.86 -5.97
C PRO A 418 -3.53 23.57 -6.30
N LEU A 419 -3.82 22.47 -5.59
CA LEU A 419 -3.16 21.19 -5.80
C LEU A 419 -3.50 20.54 -7.14
N LEU A 420 -4.62 20.92 -7.78
CA LEU A 420 -4.95 20.48 -9.14
C LEU A 420 -3.92 20.94 -10.18
N ALA A 421 -3.14 21.98 -9.86
CA ALA A 421 -2.07 22.52 -10.68
C ALA A 421 -0.66 22.25 -10.11
N ASP A 422 -0.54 21.36 -9.11
CA ASP A 422 0.75 21.05 -8.48
C ASP A 422 1.78 20.53 -9.51
N GLU A 423 3.05 20.86 -9.29
CA GLU A 423 4.17 20.38 -10.12
C GLU A 423 4.30 18.85 -10.07
N ASN A 424 3.94 18.25 -8.93
CA ASN A 424 3.95 16.82 -8.72
C ASN A 424 2.63 16.20 -9.20
N ARG A 425 2.74 15.32 -10.20
CA ARG A 425 1.58 14.66 -10.81
C ARG A 425 0.73 13.83 -9.84
N TYR A 426 1.28 13.32 -8.74
CA TYR A 426 0.54 12.53 -7.75
C TYR A 426 -0.20 13.41 -6.76
N VAL A 427 0.34 14.58 -6.45
CA VAL A 427 -0.39 15.60 -5.67
C VAL A 427 -1.64 16.03 -6.45
N ARG A 428 -1.52 16.24 -7.77
CA ARG A 428 -2.68 16.54 -8.63
C ARG A 428 -3.75 15.45 -8.61
N ASP A 429 -3.34 14.18 -8.72
CA ASP A 429 -4.29 13.07 -8.67
C ASP A 429 -4.93 12.93 -7.29
N SER A 430 -4.14 13.03 -6.22
CA SER A 430 -4.65 13.02 -4.85
C SER A 430 -5.68 14.12 -4.64
N ALA A 431 -5.45 15.34 -5.17
CA ALA A 431 -6.42 16.42 -5.13
C ALA A 431 -7.74 16.10 -5.85
N LEU A 432 -7.68 15.44 -7.01
CA LEU A 432 -8.87 14.94 -7.71
C LEU A 432 -9.63 13.92 -6.85
N GLN A 433 -8.92 12.98 -6.22
CA GLN A 433 -9.54 11.99 -5.32
C GLN A 433 -10.14 12.65 -4.08
N THR A 434 -9.45 13.63 -3.48
CA THR A 434 -9.94 14.39 -2.33
C THR A 434 -11.26 15.09 -2.66
N LEU A 435 -11.30 15.86 -3.75
CA LEU A 435 -12.52 16.55 -4.18
C LEU A 435 -13.65 15.57 -4.50
N ARG A 436 -13.34 14.44 -5.14
CA ARG A 436 -14.34 13.38 -5.38
C ARG A 436 -14.90 12.83 -4.07
N ARG A 437 -14.05 12.64 -3.06
CA ARG A 437 -14.44 12.06 -1.75
C ARG A 437 -15.07 13.07 -0.79
N PHE A 438 -14.95 14.36 -1.03
CA PHE A 438 -15.76 15.37 -0.33
C PHE A 438 -17.24 15.21 -0.63
N ASP A 439 -17.61 14.58 -1.76
CA ASP A 439 -18.99 14.24 -2.11
C ASP A 439 -19.95 15.43 -1.93
N SER A 440 -19.51 16.61 -2.40
CA SER A 440 -20.23 17.87 -2.27
C SER A 440 -20.51 18.50 -3.64
N PRO A 441 -21.59 19.30 -3.78
CA PRO A 441 -21.87 20.01 -5.02
C PRO A 441 -20.75 20.97 -5.43
N GLU A 442 -20.10 21.63 -4.47
CA GLU A 442 -18.97 22.52 -4.71
C GLU A 442 -17.76 21.76 -5.27
N ALA A 443 -17.39 20.64 -4.65
CA ALA A 443 -16.28 19.83 -5.12
C ALA A 443 -16.55 19.23 -6.51
N THR A 444 -17.80 18.85 -6.77
CA THR A 444 -18.24 18.39 -8.10
C THR A 444 -18.10 19.50 -9.15
N ASP A 445 -18.54 20.72 -8.86
CA ASP A 445 -18.37 21.86 -9.76
C ASP A 445 -16.89 22.17 -10.04
N ILE A 446 -16.03 22.12 -9.02
CA ILE A 446 -14.58 22.26 -9.18
C ILE A 446 -14.03 21.19 -10.13
N LEU A 447 -14.39 19.92 -9.93
CA LEU A 447 -13.96 18.80 -10.79
C LEU A 447 -14.43 18.98 -12.23
N LEU A 448 -15.70 19.38 -12.43
CA LEU A 448 -16.25 19.64 -13.77
C LEU A 448 -15.50 20.78 -14.46
N ARG A 449 -15.25 21.89 -13.76
CA ARG A 449 -14.45 23.01 -14.29
C ARG A 449 -13.04 22.56 -14.65
N HIS A 450 -12.37 21.79 -13.79
CA HIS A 450 -11.05 21.23 -14.10
C HIS A 450 -11.09 20.36 -15.37
N LEU A 451 -12.07 19.45 -15.48
CA LEU A 451 -12.25 18.57 -16.62
C LEU A 451 -12.49 19.35 -17.93
N THR A 452 -13.26 20.44 -17.90
CA THR A 452 -13.49 21.27 -19.12
C THR A 452 -12.22 21.85 -19.71
N THR A 453 -11.17 22.06 -18.90
CA THR A 453 -9.86 22.55 -19.36
C THR A 453 -8.91 21.44 -19.82
N SER A 454 -9.31 20.17 -19.72
CA SER A 454 -8.50 19.02 -20.12
C SER A 454 -8.44 18.86 -21.64
N ARG A 455 -7.43 18.14 -22.13
CA ARG A 455 -7.30 17.82 -23.56
C ARG A 455 -8.30 16.73 -23.96
N TRP A 456 -9.26 17.06 -24.82
CA TRP A 456 -10.32 16.15 -25.27
C TRP A 456 -10.04 15.38 -26.56
N CYS A 457 -9.05 15.80 -27.34
CA CYS A 457 -8.71 15.15 -28.61
C CYS A 457 -7.43 14.30 -28.44
N PRO A 458 -7.56 13.00 -28.13
CA PRO A 458 -6.41 12.11 -27.94
C PRO A 458 -5.65 11.86 -29.25
N LEU A 459 -6.28 12.10 -30.40
CA LEU A 459 -5.75 11.89 -31.74
C LEU A 459 -5.21 13.17 -32.40
N THR A 460 -5.19 14.33 -31.71
CA THR A 460 -4.64 15.54 -32.35
C THR A 460 -3.16 15.35 -32.66
N SER A 461 -2.89 15.11 -33.93
CA SER A 461 -1.57 15.05 -34.54
C SER A 461 -1.52 16.09 -35.66
N LYS A 462 -0.38 16.25 -36.32
CA LYS A 462 -0.32 17.07 -37.54
C LYS A 462 -1.29 16.54 -38.61
N ASP A 463 -1.49 15.23 -38.65
CA ASP A 463 -2.30 14.52 -39.65
C ASP A 463 -3.78 14.41 -39.28
N SER A 464 -4.13 14.70 -38.02
CA SER A 464 -5.50 14.69 -37.49
C SER A 464 -5.71 15.97 -36.66
N THR A 465 -5.67 17.12 -37.33
CA THR A 465 -5.66 18.44 -36.69
C THR A 465 -7.05 18.92 -36.25
N PHE A 466 -8.12 18.23 -36.64
CA PHE A 466 -9.51 18.56 -36.31
C PHE A 466 -10.34 17.32 -36.04
#